data_AF-A0A2A4QKH7-F1
#
_entry.id   AF-A0A2A4QKH7-F1
#
_cell.length_a   1.000
_cell.length_b   1.000
_cell.length_c   1.000
_cell.angle_alpha   90.00
_cell.angle_beta   90.00
_cell.angle_gamma   90.00
#
_symmetry.space_group_name_H-M   'P 1'
#
loop_
_entity.id
_entity.type
_entity.pdbx_description
1 polymer ?
#
loop_
_entity_poly.entity_id
_entity_poly.type
_entity_poly.pdbx_seq_one_letter_code
_entity_poly.pdbx_strand_id
1 'polypeptide(L)'
;MKYPLFLAASFTLVLAGCSSHDDTCEDITLASEQIQQCQILQRQIVNAKGQPLIRTELERRYQQDCIDIRYYRDEKQLAICGNKHKSEEVRENIGVAASSN
;
A
#
# COMPACT_ATOMS: atom_id res chain seq x y z
N MET A 1 8.89 -26.91 39.36
CA MET A 1 8.42 -27.00 37.95
C MET A 1 7.47 -25.83 37.61
N LYS A 2 7.89 -24.57 37.74
CA LYS A 2 7.02 -23.38 37.46
C LYS A 2 7.56 -22.48 36.34
N TYR A 3 8.84 -22.63 35.98
CA TYR A 3 9.51 -21.91 34.90
C TYR A 3 8.97 -22.14 33.47
N PRO A 4 8.49 -23.33 33.06
CA PRO A 4 8.03 -23.51 31.68
C PRO A 4 6.72 -22.74 31.41
N LEU A 5 5.91 -22.50 32.44
CA LEU A 5 4.65 -21.77 32.31
C LEU A 5 4.89 -20.27 32.05
N PHE A 6 5.86 -19.68 32.74
CA PHE A 6 6.23 -18.27 32.54
C PHE A 6 6.90 -18.01 31.18
N LEU A 7 7.69 -18.98 30.68
CA LEU A 7 8.32 -18.89 29.38
C LEU A 7 7.32 -19.03 28.22
N ALA A 8 6.29 -19.86 28.38
CA ALA A 8 5.23 -19.99 27.38
C ALA A 8 4.37 -18.72 27.28
N ALA A 9 4.07 -18.09 28.42
CA ALA A 9 3.26 -16.87 28.47
C ALA A 9 3.95 -15.66 27.80
N SER A 10 5.27 -15.52 27.97
CA SER A 10 6.02 -14.45 27.30
C SER A 10 6.09 -14.65 25.78
N PHE A 11 6.14 -15.89 25.30
CA PHE A 11 6.16 -16.19 23.87
C PHE A 11 4.84 -15.83 23.17
N THR A 12 3.70 -16.06 23.83
CA THR A 12 2.38 -15.70 23.29
C THR A 12 2.15 -14.19 23.16
N LEU A 13 2.75 -13.38 24.05
CA LEU A 13 2.67 -11.91 24.00
C LEU A 13 3.46 -11.31 22.83
N VAL A 14 4.58 -11.93 22.45
CA VAL A 14 5.40 -11.49 21.30
C VAL A 14 4.70 -11.81 19.97
N LEU A 15 4.01 -12.96 19.88
CA LEU A 15 3.30 -13.38 18.68
C LEU A 15 2.07 -12.51 18.36
N ALA A 16 1.41 -11.95 19.37
CA ALA A 16 0.26 -11.06 19.18
C ALA A 16 0.63 -9.70 18.54
N GLY A 17 1.91 -9.29 18.59
CA GLY A 17 2.38 -8.04 17.99
C GLY A 17 2.63 -8.10 16.48
N CYS A 18 2.73 -9.30 15.90
CA CYS A 18 3.04 -9.48 14.47
C CYS A 18 1.81 -9.52 13.55
N SER A 19 0.58 -9.50 14.09
CA SER A 19 -0.65 -9.59 13.28
C SER A 19 -1.38 -8.25 13.09
N SER A 20 -0.81 -7.12 13.48
CA SER A 20 -1.44 -5.81 13.26
C SER A 20 -1.27 -5.41 11.79
N HIS A 21 -2.38 -5.42 11.05
CA HIS A 21 -2.46 -5.15 9.61
C HIS A 21 -3.56 -4.10 9.35
N ASP A 22 -3.61 -3.03 10.16
CA ASP A 22 -4.71 -2.06 10.11
C ASP A 22 -4.74 -1.21 8.81
N ASP A 23 -3.59 -1.00 8.17
CA ASP A 23 -3.46 -0.23 6.91
C ASP A 23 -2.90 -1.07 5.76
N THR A 24 -3.69 -2.04 5.29
CA THR A 24 -3.43 -2.78 4.03
C THR A 24 -3.61 -1.93 2.76
N CYS A 25 -4.28 -0.78 2.88
CA CYS A 25 -4.62 0.08 1.75
C CYS A 25 -3.68 1.27 1.69
N GLU A 26 -3.21 1.59 0.48
CA GLU A 26 -2.32 2.73 0.28
C GLU A 26 -3.08 4.04 0.54
N ASP A 27 -2.43 4.98 1.22
CA ASP A 27 -2.96 6.33 1.40
C ASP A 27 -3.06 7.02 0.02
N ILE A 28 -4.26 7.54 -0.28
CA ILE A 28 -4.57 8.24 -1.53
C ILE A 28 -3.59 9.40 -1.78
N THR A 29 -3.11 10.05 -0.72
CA THR A 29 -2.12 11.13 -0.83
C THR A 29 -0.80 10.64 -1.39
N LEU A 30 -0.27 9.53 -0.87
CA LEU A 30 0.97 8.90 -1.32
C LEU A 30 0.89 8.44 -2.78
N ALA A 31 -0.24 7.83 -3.16
CA ALA A 31 -0.47 7.41 -4.54
C ALA A 31 -0.50 8.61 -5.51
N SER A 32 -1.11 9.73 -5.10
CA SER A 32 -1.17 10.95 -5.91
C SER A 32 0.20 11.59 -6.14
N GLU A 33 1.05 11.60 -5.10
CA GLU A 33 2.42 12.13 -5.19
C GLU A 33 3.26 11.29 -6.15
N GLN A 34 3.17 9.97 -6.09
CA GLN A 34 3.88 9.06 -6.99
C GLN A 34 3.44 9.26 -8.45
N ILE A 35 2.14 9.46 -8.70
CA ILE A 35 1.62 9.79 -10.05
C ILE A 35 2.22 11.12 -10.55
N GLN A 36 2.29 12.13 -9.69
CA GLN A 36 2.86 13.43 -10.05
C GLN A 36 4.35 13.30 -10.42
N GLN A 37 5.13 12.49 -9.69
CA GLN A 37 6.53 12.22 -10.03
C GLN A 37 6.65 11.55 -11.41
N CYS A 38 5.81 10.56 -11.68
CA CYS A 38 5.78 9.89 -12.98
C CYS A 38 5.44 10.84 -14.14
N GLN A 39 4.52 11.79 -13.93
CA GLN A 39 4.21 12.81 -14.93
C GLN A 39 5.40 13.75 -15.20
N ILE A 40 6.13 14.15 -14.14
CA ILE A 40 7.33 14.98 -14.27
C ILE A 40 8.40 14.23 -15.08
N LEU A 41 8.65 12.97 -14.73
CA LEU A 41 9.63 12.13 -15.42
C LEU A 41 9.28 11.95 -16.90
N GLN A 42 8.00 11.77 -17.23
CA GLN A 42 7.56 11.67 -18.62
C GLN A 42 7.77 12.95 -19.41
N ARG A 43 7.57 14.13 -18.80
CA ARG A 43 7.92 15.41 -19.44
C ARG A 43 9.43 15.51 -19.70
N GLN A 44 10.27 15.02 -18.78
CA GLN A 44 11.72 15.00 -18.96
C GLN A 44 12.13 14.10 -20.14
N ILE A 45 11.52 12.93 -20.31
CA ILE A 45 11.75 12.05 -21.47
C ILE A 45 11.44 12.76 -22.78
N VAL A 46 10.28 13.44 -22.86
CA VAL A 46 9.87 14.19 -24.05
C VAL A 46 10.84 15.33 -24.36
N ASN A 47 11.34 16.01 -23.32
CA ASN A 47 12.28 17.12 -23.45
C ASN A 47 13.72 16.69 -23.77
N ALA A 48 14.10 15.43 -23.51
CA ALA A 48 15.45 14.89 -23.79
C ALA A 48 15.70 14.60 -25.30
N LYS A 49 14.98 15.26 -26.20
CA LYS A 49 15.08 15.07 -27.64
C LYS A 49 16.50 15.43 -28.14
N GLY A 50 17.10 14.53 -28.90
CA GLY A 50 18.47 14.69 -29.40
C GLY A 50 19.56 14.28 -28.40
N GLN A 51 19.21 13.74 -27.23
CA GLN A 51 20.15 13.20 -26.25
C GLN A 51 19.85 11.71 -25.99
N PRO A 52 20.26 10.79 -26.89
CA PRO A 52 19.85 9.39 -26.84
C PRO A 52 20.19 8.69 -25.51
N LEU A 53 21.41 8.86 -25.01
CA LEU A 53 21.85 8.26 -23.75
C LEU A 53 21.01 8.70 -22.54
N ILE A 54 20.73 10.00 -22.45
CA ILE A 54 19.93 10.58 -21.36
C ILE A 54 18.49 10.09 -21.47
N ARG A 55 17.94 10.09 -22.69
CA ARG A 55 16.59 9.60 -22.93
C ARG A 55 16.43 8.13 -22.55
N THR A 56 17.37 7.27 -22.94
CA THR A 56 17.35 5.83 -22.60
C THR A 56 17.37 5.62 -21.08
N GLU A 57 18.19 6.36 -20.35
CA GLU A 57 18.24 6.25 -18.89
C GLU A 57 16.95 6.75 -18.22
N LEU A 58 16.36 7.85 -18.71
CA LEU A 58 15.08 8.34 -18.22
C LEU A 58 13.93 7.36 -18.52
N GLU A 59 13.90 6.75 -19.70
CA GLU A 59 12.94 5.71 -20.07
C GLU A 59 13.09 4.47 -19.20
N ARG A 60 14.33 4.05 -18.90
CA ARG A 60 14.62 2.95 -17.98
C ARG A 60 14.09 3.26 -16.56
N ARG A 61 14.30 4.47 -16.05
CA ARG A 61 13.76 4.90 -14.75
C ARG A 61 12.24 4.92 -14.74
N TYR A 62 11.63 5.44 -15.80
CA TYR A 62 10.17 5.47 -15.91
C TYR A 62 9.57 4.06 -15.90
N GLN A 63 10.19 3.11 -16.62
CA GLN A 63 9.73 1.73 -16.62
C GLN A 63 9.78 1.13 -15.21
N GLN A 64 10.91 1.27 -14.51
CA GLN A 64 11.07 0.72 -13.16
C GLN A 64 10.13 1.40 -12.15
N ASP A 65 10.15 2.73 -12.10
CA ASP A 65 9.53 3.48 -11.01
C ASP A 65 8.01 3.63 -11.21
N CYS A 66 7.55 3.70 -12.47
CA CYS A 66 6.16 4.07 -12.78
C CYS A 66 5.32 2.93 -13.34
N ILE A 67 5.92 1.92 -13.97
CA ILE A 67 5.21 0.81 -14.62
C ILE A 67 5.38 -0.47 -13.82
N ASP A 68 6.62 -0.94 -13.65
CA ASP A 68 6.90 -2.25 -13.06
C ASP A 68 6.49 -2.31 -11.58
N ILE A 69 6.73 -1.23 -10.82
CA ILE A 69 6.30 -1.13 -9.42
C ILE A 69 4.77 -1.07 -9.28
N ARG A 70 4.08 -0.33 -10.16
CA ARG A 70 2.62 -0.15 -10.07
C ARG A 70 1.82 -1.34 -10.57
N TYR A 71 2.29 -2.04 -11.60
CA TYR A 71 1.61 -3.19 -12.17
C TYR A 71 1.21 -4.23 -11.10
N TYR A 72 2.11 -4.54 -10.17
CA TYR A 72 1.83 -5.48 -9.08
C TYR A 72 1.10 -4.86 -7.88
N ARG A 73 1.19 -3.53 -7.71
CA ARG A 73 0.58 -2.83 -6.58
C ARG A 73 -0.90 -2.57 -6.84
N ASP A 74 -1.26 -2.07 -8.01
CA ASP A 74 -2.62 -1.67 -8.35
C ASP A 74 -3.56 -2.89 -8.40
N GLU A 75 -3.10 -4.01 -8.94
CA GLU A 75 -3.87 -5.28 -8.96
C GLU A 75 -4.14 -5.81 -7.54
N LYS A 76 -3.14 -5.77 -6.64
CA LYS A 76 -3.31 -6.19 -5.25
C LYS A 76 -4.19 -5.23 -4.44
N GLN A 77 -4.00 -3.92 -4.64
CA GLN A 77 -4.80 -2.89 -3.96
C GLN A 77 -6.27 -3.00 -4.34
N LEU A 78 -6.60 -3.23 -5.61
CA LEU A 78 -8.01 -3.45 -6.01
C LEU A 78 -8.61 -4.70 -5.37
N ALA A 79 -7.85 -5.80 -5.32
CA ALA A 79 -8.31 -7.06 -4.73
C ALA A 79 -8.51 -6.99 -3.21
N ILE A 80 -7.73 -6.15 -2.50
CA ILE A 80 -7.74 -6.04 -1.04
C ILE A 80 -8.61 -4.88 -0.55
N CYS A 81 -8.64 -3.76 -1.29
CA CYS A 81 -9.20 -2.49 -0.85
C CYS A 81 -10.41 -2.01 -1.67
N GLY A 82 -10.77 -2.68 -2.76
CA GLY A 82 -11.82 -2.25 -3.68
C GLY A 82 -13.22 -2.05 -3.06
N ASN A 83 -13.45 -2.54 -1.84
CA ASN A 83 -14.70 -2.33 -1.09
C ASN A 83 -14.50 -1.95 0.39
N LYS A 84 -13.25 -1.69 0.86
CA LYS A 84 -12.94 -1.52 2.29
C LYS A 84 -13.81 -0.41 2.92
N HIS A 85 -13.86 0.76 2.28
CA HIS A 85 -14.68 1.88 2.74
C HIS A 85 -16.16 1.54 2.88
N LYS A 86 -16.73 0.82 1.91
CA LYS A 86 -18.14 0.40 1.95
C LYS A 86 -18.40 -0.65 3.03
N SER A 87 -17.43 -1.53 3.28
CA SER A 87 -17.53 -2.54 4.33
C SER A 87 -17.41 -1.96 5.74
N GLU A 88 -16.59 -0.92 5.91
CA GLU A 88 -16.44 -0.19 7.19
C GLU A 88 -17.69 0.61 7.53
N GLU A 89 -18.25 1.32 6.54
CA GLU A 89 -19.53 2.03 6.67
C GLU A 89 -20.67 1.08 7.05
N VAL A 90 -20.74 -0.10 6.43
CA VAL A 90 -21.73 -1.14 6.79
C VAL A 90 -21.48 -1.65 8.20
N ARG A 91 -20.23 -1.88 8.61
CA ARG A 91 -19.89 -2.36 9.96
C ARG A 91 -20.26 -1.34 11.04
N GLU A 92 -19.99 -0.06 10.80
CA GLU A 92 -20.37 1.03 11.70
C GLU A 92 -21.90 1.10 11.84
N ASN A 93 -22.62 1.09 10.72
CA ASN A 93 -24.09 1.11 10.73
C ASN A 93 -24.71 -0.11 11.43
N ILE A 94 -24.12 -1.30 11.28
CA ILE A 94 -24.55 -2.51 12.01
C ILE A 94 -24.24 -2.40 13.51
N GLY A 95 -23.07 -1.86 13.89
CA GLY A 95 -22.71 -1.63 15.29
C GLY A 95 -23.63 -0.62 15.98
N VAL A 96 -24.00 0.45 15.27
CA VAL A 96 -24.98 1.45 15.73
C VAL A 96 -26.38 0.83 15.86
N ALA A 97 -26.81 0.03 14.89
CA ALA A 97 -28.10 -0.68 14.96
C ALA A 97 -28.17 -1.73 16.07
N ALA A 98 -27.05 -2.40 16.38
CA ALA A 98 -26.95 -3.37 17.47
C ALA A 98 -26.91 -2.73 18.87
N SER A 99 -26.45 -1.48 18.97
CA SER A 99 -26.40 -0.69 20.21
C SER A 99 -27.72 0.06 20.49
N SER A 100 -28.60 0.18 19.49
CA SER A 100 -29.87 0.92 19.58
C SER A 100 -31.11 0.04 19.83
N ASN A 101 -30.92 -1.26 20.14
CA ASN A 101 -31.97 -2.21 20.55
C ASN A 101 -31.75 -2.70 21.98
#